data_AF-A0A1L9VFE8-F1
#
_entry.id   AF-A0A1L9VFE8-F1
#
_cell.length_a   1.000
_cell.length_b   1.000
_cell.length_c   1.000
_cell.angle_alpha   90.00
_cell.angle_beta   90.00
_cell.angle_gamma   90.00
#
_symmetry.space_group_name_H-M   'P 1'
#
loop_
_entity.id
_entity.type
_entity.pdbx_description
1 polymer ?
#
loop_
_entity_poly.entity_id
_entity_poly.type
_entity_poly.pdbx_seq_one_letter_code
_entity_poly.pdbx_strand_id
1 'polypeptide(L)'
;MVKDKDTVIHEFHDLVNMSPAELWSWLQKEQSQSSGWQSESGGETIGHERYFPVSQFSANPVFEENELSGRRIVDILAHNPDRDPEEYTEHDIEHMRKTVAYCKRHLAQEEKAKSDTGSKSYRSLKNWGHDVLKE
;
A
#
# COMPACT_ATOMS: atom_id res chain seq x y z
N MET A 1 10.85 9.64 16.68
CA MET A 1 11.97 8.69 16.44
C MET A 1 11.60 7.87 15.22
N VAL A 2 12.40 7.92 14.16
CA VAL A 2 12.18 7.09 12.97
C VAL A 2 12.57 5.66 13.33
N LYS A 3 11.74 4.68 13.00
CA LYS A 3 12.04 3.27 13.25
C LYS A 3 13.23 2.83 12.39
N ASP A 4 14.07 1.96 12.94
CA ASP A 4 15.12 1.28 12.20
C ASP A 4 14.54 0.44 11.06
N LYS A 5 15.38 0.11 10.09
CA LYS A 5 14.95 -0.54 8.85
C LYS A 5 14.43 -1.95 9.12
N ASP A 6 15.11 -2.71 9.98
CA ASP A 6 14.76 -4.09 10.30
C ASP A 6 13.37 -4.18 10.93
N THR A 7 13.07 -3.28 11.87
CA THR A 7 11.74 -3.17 12.47
C THR A 7 10.67 -2.83 11.44
N VAL A 8 10.97 -1.93 10.50
CA VAL A 8 10.02 -1.57 9.43
C VAL A 8 9.76 -2.74 8.51
N ILE A 9 10.80 -3.47 8.09
CA ILE A 9 10.69 -4.63 7.20
C ILE A 9 9.85 -5.71 7.88
N HIS A 10 10.12 -6.01 9.14
CA HIS A 10 9.34 -6.98 9.92
C HIS A 10 7.87 -6.58 10.00
N GLU A 11 7.59 -5.34 10.44
CA GLU A 11 6.21 -4.86 10.56
C GLU A 11 5.48 -4.79 9.21
N PHE A 12 6.20 -4.51 8.12
CA PHE A 12 5.65 -4.52 6.78
C PHE A 12 5.19 -5.91 6.37
N HIS A 13 6.05 -6.93 6.55
CA HIS A 13 5.71 -8.31 6.23
C HIS A 13 4.68 -8.94 7.18
N ASP A 14 4.55 -8.43 8.41
CA ASP A 14 3.46 -8.81 9.31
C ASP A 14 2.10 -8.24 8.85
N LEU A 15 2.09 -7.03 8.30
CA LEU A 15 0.86 -6.33 7.91
C LEU A 15 0.43 -6.64 6.48
N VAL A 16 1.37 -6.81 5.55
CA VAL A 16 1.06 -7.11 4.15
C VAL A 16 0.90 -8.62 3.98
N ASN A 17 -0.34 -9.11 4.13
CA ASN A 17 -0.68 -10.53 4.09
C ASN A 17 -1.19 -11.00 2.69
N MET A 18 -1.28 -10.09 1.72
CA MET A 18 -1.59 -10.41 0.33
C MET A 18 -0.30 -10.66 -0.47
N SER A 19 -0.29 -11.74 -1.27
CA SER A 19 0.78 -11.99 -2.23
C SER A 19 0.77 -10.95 -3.37
N PRO A 20 1.89 -10.75 -4.10
CA PRO A 20 1.94 -9.82 -5.22
C PRO A 20 0.83 -10.06 -6.25
N ALA A 21 0.56 -11.34 -6.58
CA ALA A 21 -0.45 -11.72 -7.55
C ALA A 21 -1.89 -11.45 -7.06
N GLU A 22 -2.16 -11.69 -5.79
CA GLU A 22 -3.46 -11.39 -5.17
C GLU A 22 -3.71 -9.88 -5.12
N LEU A 23 -2.71 -9.11 -4.67
CA LEU A 23 -2.80 -7.66 -4.58
C LEU A 23 -2.96 -7.03 -5.97
N TRP A 24 -2.16 -7.47 -6.95
CA TRP A 24 -2.33 -7.03 -8.33
C TRP A 24 -3.73 -7.30 -8.86
N SER A 25 -4.24 -8.52 -8.65
CA SER A 25 -5.59 -8.89 -9.10
C SER A 25 -6.70 -8.10 -8.38
N TRP A 26 -6.46 -7.70 -7.13
CA TRP A 26 -7.38 -6.83 -6.39
C TRP A 26 -7.40 -5.41 -6.96
N LEU A 27 -6.23 -4.82 -7.23
CA LEU A 27 -6.09 -3.44 -7.71
C LEU A 27 -6.79 -3.20 -9.06
N GLN A 28 -6.99 -4.24 -9.86
CA GLN A 28 -7.70 -4.18 -11.15
C GLN A 28 -9.24 -4.15 -11.01
N LYS A 29 -9.79 -4.35 -9.80
CA LYS A 29 -11.25 -4.37 -9.58
C LYS A 29 -11.77 -2.96 -9.34
N GLU A 30 -12.99 -2.67 -9.82
CA GLU A 30 -13.67 -1.39 -9.57
C GLU A 30 -13.80 -1.05 -8.07
N GLN A 31 -13.88 -2.08 -7.21
CA GLN A 31 -13.93 -1.89 -5.76
C GLN A 31 -12.66 -1.22 -5.24
N SER A 32 -11.47 -1.60 -5.73
CA SER A 32 -10.20 -0.94 -5.38
C SER A 32 -10.20 0.53 -5.79
N GLN A 33 -10.76 0.83 -6.96
CA GLN A 33 -10.78 2.15 -7.61
C GLN A 33 -11.79 3.12 -6.98
N SER A 34 -12.61 2.65 -6.04
CA SER A 34 -13.69 3.42 -5.39
C SER A 34 -13.41 3.70 -3.90
N SER A 35 -12.16 3.49 -3.48
CA SER A 35 -11.71 3.55 -2.07
C SER A 35 -11.40 4.97 -1.59
N GLY A 36 -11.47 5.96 -2.48
CA GLY A 36 -11.13 7.35 -2.21
C GLY A 36 -11.78 7.94 -0.97
N TRP A 37 -10.90 8.42 -0.09
CA TRP A 37 -11.22 9.40 0.94
C TRP A 37 -10.84 10.78 0.39
N GLN A 38 -11.81 11.66 0.17
CA GLN A 38 -11.51 13.06 -0.08
C GLN A 38 -11.07 13.66 1.26
N SER A 39 -9.80 14.00 1.42
CA SER A 39 -9.39 14.82 2.56
C SER A 39 -9.91 16.24 2.35
N GLU A 40 -10.75 16.76 3.25
CA GLU A 40 -11.20 18.16 3.24
C GLU A 40 -10.08 19.17 3.51
N SER A 41 -8.87 18.68 3.78
CA SER A 41 -7.67 19.49 3.96
C SER A 41 -6.74 19.22 2.79
N GLY A 42 -6.57 20.21 1.90
CA GLY A 42 -5.53 20.21 0.86
C GLY A 42 -4.14 20.33 1.50
N GLY A 43 -3.74 19.28 2.22
CA GLY A 43 -2.51 19.21 3.00
C GLY A 43 -1.54 18.23 2.38
N GLU A 44 -0.57 18.81 1.66
CA GLU A 44 0.73 18.21 1.29
C GLU A 44 0.70 16.99 0.38
N THR A 45 0.87 17.25 -0.92
CA THR A 45 1.36 16.30 -1.91
C THR A 45 2.75 15.83 -1.48
N ILE A 46 2.83 14.71 -0.76
CA ILE A 46 4.11 14.12 -0.38
C ILE A 46 4.81 13.65 -1.66
N GLY A 47 5.79 14.44 -2.09
CA GLY A 47 6.96 13.97 -2.81
C GLY A 47 6.66 13.27 -4.13
N HIS A 48 6.42 14.09 -5.16
CA HIS A 48 6.64 13.69 -6.55
C HIS A 48 8.11 13.23 -6.69
N GLU A 49 8.38 11.93 -6.67
CA GLU A 49 9.59 11.39 -7.28
C GLU A 49 9.28 10.15 -8.10
N ARG A 50 9.57 10.31 -9.39
CA ARG A 50 9.32 9.36 -10.46
C ARG A 50 10.39 8.28 -10.41
N TYR A 51 9.98 7.02 -10.33
CA TYR A 51 10.57 6.03 -11.20
C TYR A 51 9.49 5.22 -11.91
N PHE A 52 9.29 5.57 -13.17
CA PHE A 52 8.52 4.83 -14.14
C PHE A 52 9.45 4.57 -15.33
N PRO A 53 9.53 3.34 -15.83
CA PRO A 53 9.52 3.14 -17.26
C PRO A 53 8.11 2.66 -17.65
N VAL A 54 7.18 3.61 -17.71
CA VAL A 54 5.99 3.49 -18.55
C VAL A 54 6.45 3.61 -19.99
N SER A 55 6.91 2.53 -20.63
CA SER A 55 7.21 2.62 -22.07
C SER A 55 5.97 2.47 -22.96
N GLN A 56 4.76 2.32 -22.41
CA GLN A 56 3.55 2.11 -23.23
C GLN A 56 2.26 2.85 -22.89
N PHE A 57 2.22 3.70 -21.86
CA PHE A 57 1.01 4.48 -21.59
C PHE A 57 1.27 5.98 -21.74
N SER A 58 0.97 6.44 -22.96
CA SER A 58 0.66 7.83 -23.26
C SER A 58 -0.57 8.26 -22.45
N ALA A 59 -0.52 9.48 -21.93
CA ALA A 59 -1.50 10.17 -21.08
C ALA A 59 -1.41 9.81 -19.58
N ASN A 60 -0.96 10.80 -18.77
CA ASN A 60 -1.10 10.84 -17.31
C ASN A 60 -2.57 10.61 -16.92
N PRO A 61 -2.93 9.46 -16.33
CA PRO A 61 -4.15 9.33 -15.58
C PRO A 61 -3.87 9.88 -14.18
N VAL A 62 -4.78 10.64 -13.62
CA VAL A 62 -4.74 10.98 -12.19
C VAL A 62 -5.01 9.68 -11.44
N PHE A 63 -3.96 8.89 -11.19
CA PHE A 63 -4.05 7.70 -10.37
C PHE A 63 -4.18 8.13 -8.91
N GLU A 64 -5.18 7.61 -8.22
CA GLU A 64 -5.40 7.84 -6.80
C GLU A 64 -4.20 7.31 -5.99
N GLU A 65 -3.75 8.05 -4.96
CA GLU A 65 -2.54 7.74 -4.16
C GLU A 65 -2.56 6.29 -3.62
N ASN A 66 -3.75 5.80 -3.26
CA ASN A 66 -3.96 4.43 -2.79
C ASN A 66 -3.59 3.37 -3.84
N GLU A 67 -3.88 3.60 -5.12
CA GLU A 67 -3.57 2.65 -6.19
C GLU A 67 -2.08 2.66 -6.52
N LEU A 68 -1.45 3.83 -6.49
CA LEU A 68 -0.01 3.97 -6.67
C LEU A 68 0.75 3.27 -5.53
N SER A 69 0.23 3.37 -4.30
CA SER A 69 0.80 2.65 -3.15
C SER A 69 0.70 1.14 -3.29
N GLY A 70 -0.48 0.62 -3.67
CA GLY A 70 -0.69 -0.81 -3.88
C GLY A 70 0.21 -1.38 -4.97
N ARG A 71 0.37 -0.67 -6.10
CA ARG A 71 1.28 -1.09 -7.18
C ARG A 71 2.73 -1.12 -6.71
N ARG A 72 3.17 -0.13 -5.94
CA ARG A 72 4.52 -0.10 -5.38
C ARG A 72 4.78 -1.26 -4.41
N ILE A 73 3.78 -1.66 -3.62
CA ILE A 73 3.88 -2.85 -2.75
C ILE A 73 4.05 -4.11 -3.59
N VAL A 74 3.31 -4.26 -4.70
CA VAL A 74 3.48 -5.38 -5.64
C VAL A 74 4.91 -5.44 -6.17
N ASP A 75 5.46 -4.30 -6.61
CA ASP A 75 6.83 -4.23 -7.13
C ASP A 75 7.84 -4.66 -6.06
N ILE A 76 7.73 -4.10 -4.84
CA ILE A 76 8.61 -4.42 -3.69
C ILE A 76 8.63 -5.92 -3.39
N LEU A 77 7.45 -6.54 -3.33
CA LEU A 77 7.33 -7.96 -3.04
C LEU A 77 7.78 -8.85 -4.21
N ALA A 78 7.64 -8.38 -5.47
CA ALA A 78 7.99 -9.13 -6.65
C ALA A 78 9.49 -9.15 -6.93
N HIS A 79 10.21 -8.05 -6.68
CA HIS A 79 11.65 -7.99 -6.93
C HIS A 79 12.50 -8.57 -5.79
N ASN A 80 11.93 -8.75 -4.59
CA ASN A 80 12.59 -9.37 -3.45
C ASN A 80 11.70 -10.48 -2.81
N PRO A 81 11.52 -11.62 -3.49
CA PRO A 81 10.63 -12.70 -3.04
C PRO A 81 11.15 -13.41 -1.79
N ASP A 82 12.48 -13.45 -1.60
CA ASP A 82 13.13 -14.08 -0.44
C ASP A 82 13.10 -13.17 0.81
N ARG A 83 12.64 -11.93 0.66
CA ARG A 83 12.52 -10.93 1.73
C ARG A 83 13.84 -10.62 2.40
N ASP A 84 14.93 -10.66 1.63
CA ASP A 84 16.26 -10.35 2.13
C ASP A 84 16.32 -8.87 2.52
N PRO A 85 16.58 -8.52 3.80
CA PRO A 85 16.67 -7.14 4.24
C PRO A 85 17.71 -6.30 3.48
N GLU A 86 18.79 -6.92 2.98
CA GLU A 86 19.88 -6.22 2.31
C GLU A 86 19.56 -5.84 0.85
N GLU A 87 18.59 -6.53 0.23
CA GLU A 87 18.16 -6.30 -1.16
C GLU A 87 17.10 -5.18 -1.29
N TYR A 88 16.66 -4.60 -0.17
CA TYR A 88 15.74 -3.46 -0.18
C TYR A 88 16.49 -2.14 -0.34
N THR A 89 16.02 -1.31 -1.27
CA THR A 89 16.51 0.05 -1.45
C THR A 89 15.95 0.98 -0.38
N GLU A 90 16.61 2.12 -0.14
CA GLU A 90 16.06 3.15 0.77
C GLU A 90 14.64 3.59 0.40
N HIS A 91 14.34 3.63 -0.90
CA HIS A 91 13.01 3.98 -1.40
C HIS A 91 11.97 2.91 -1.07
N ASP A 92 12.35 1.62 -1.07
CA ASP A 92 11.46 0.54 -0.64
C ASP A 92 11.17 0.69 0.85
N ILE A 93 12.21 0.91 1.66
CA ILE A 93 12.06 1.11 3.11
C ILE A 93 11.19 2.33 3.43
N GLU A 94 11.33 3.44 2.71
CA GLU A 94 10.48 4.61 2.90
C GLU A 94 9.00 4.29 2.60
N HIS A 95 8.74 3.56 1.51
CA HIS A 95 7.38 3.14 1.17
C HIS A 95 6.82 2.17 2.21
N MET A 96 7.61 1.20 2.67
CA MET A 96 7.23 0.28 3.75
C MET A 96 6.85 1.04 5.03
N ARG A 97 7.61 2.08 5.41
CA ARG A 97 7.25 2.93 6.56
C ARG A 97 5.86 3.56 6.39
N LYS A 98 5.55 4.07 5.20
CA LYS A 98 4.23 4.64 4.87
C LYS A 98 3.14 3.58 4.98
N THR A 99 3.36 2.39 4.40
CA THR A 99 2.43 1.26 4.46
C THR A 99 2.15 0.83 5.89
N VAL A 100 3.19 0.59 6.68
CA VAL A 100 3.08 0.20 8.08
C VAL A 100 2.31 1.25 8.89
N ALA A 101 2.65 2.53 8.72
CA ALA A 101 1.97 3.61 9.42
C ALA A 101 0.49 3.73 9.01
N TYR A 102 0.19 3.57 7.72
CA TYR A 102 -1.16 3.61 7.19
C TYR A 102 -2.01 2.48 7.76
N CYS A 103 -1.55 1.23 7.62
CA CYS A 103 -2.25 0.04 8.10
C CYS A 103 -2.48 0.10 9.60
N LYS A 104 -1.46 0.41 10.41
CA LYS A 104 -1.61 0.50 11.88
C LYS A 104 -2.62 1.57 12.30
N ARG A 105 -2.57 2.75 11.68
CA ARG A 105 -3.52 3.84 11.99
C ARG A 105 -4.95 3.44 11.65
N HIS A 106 -5.17 2.86 10.47
CA HIS A 106 -6.51 2.46 10.04
C HIS A 106 -7.05 1.28 10.87
N LEU A 107 -6.21 0.27 11.16
CA LEU A 107 -6.60 -0.85 12.03
C LEU A 107 -6.96 -0.40 13.46
N ALA A 108 -6.25 0.61 14.00
CA ALA A 108 -6.54 1.17 15.32
C ALA A 108 -7.79 2.07 15.33
N GLN A 109 -8.05 2.79 14.24
CA GLN A 109 -9.22 3.65 14.13
C GLN A 109 -10.52 2.87 13.92
N GLU A 110 -10.43 1.63 13.40
CA GLU A 110 -11.60 0.90 12.92
C GLU A 110 -11.89 -0.40 13.66
N GLU A 111 -12.13 -0.32 14.98
CA GLU A 111 -12.75 -1.43 15.72
C GLU A 111 -14.10 -1.87 15.12
N LYS A 112 -14.82 -0.98 14.42
CA LYS A 112 -16.14 -1.24 13.81
C LYS A 112 -16.11 -1.81 12.39
N ALA A 113 -15.01 -1.69 11.64
CA ALA A 113 -14.97 -2.12 10.23
C ALA A 113 -14.36 -3.50 10.01
N LYS A 114 -13.98 -4.20 11.09
CA LYS A 114 -13.41 -5.57 11.04
C LYS A 114 -14.31 -6.61 10.35
N SER A 115 -15.54 -6.28 9.97
CA SER A 115 -16.45 -7.24 9.35
C SER A 115 -17.28 -6.72 8.17
N ASP A 116 -17.12 -5.46 7.73
CA ASP A 116 -17.87 -4.98 6.55
C ASP A 116 -16.97 -4.89 5.31
N THR A 117 -17.07 -5.92 4.48
CA THR A 117 -16.38 -6.04 3.19
C THR A 117 -16.84 -5.01 2.15
N GLY A 118 -17.95 -4.32 2.41
CA GLY A 118 -18.45 -3.22 1.57
C GLY A 118 -17.85 -1.87 1.91
N SER A 119 -17.20 -1.73 3.07
CA SER A 119 -16.73 -0.44 3.59
C SER A 119 -15.56 0.14 2.78
N LYS A 120 -15.47 1.47 2.73
CA LYS A 120 -14.31 2.17 2.13
C LYS A 120 -13.00 1.78 2.80
N SER A 121 -13.04 1.54 4.12
CA SER A 121 -11.86 1.17 4.88
C SER A 121 -11.33 -0.21 4.54
N TYR A 122 -12.22 -1.21 4.43
CA TYR A 122 -11.85 -2.54 3.98
C TYR A 122 -11.16 -2.48 2.61
N ARG A 123 -11.76 -1.76 1.65
CA ARG A 123 -11.19 -1.61 0.31
C ARG A 123 -9.83 -0.91 0.35
N SER A 124 -9.70 0.13 1.17
CA SER A 124 -8.44 0.84 1.32
C SER A 124 -7.35 -0.03 1.94
N LEU A 125 -7.62 -0.75 3.04
CA LEU A 125 -6.66 -1.68 3.65
C LEU A 125 -6.16 -2.72 2.62
N LYS A 126 -7.05 -3.27 1.79
CA LYS A 126 -6.63 -4.17 0.70
C LYS A 126 -5.77 -3.48 -0.36
N ASN A 127 -6.04 -2.21 -0.69
CA ASN A 127 -5.17 -1.45 -1.59
C ASN A 127 -3.75 -1.29 -1.02
N TRP A 128 -3.62 -1.29 0.32
CA TRP A 128 -2.35 -1.28 1.03
C TRP A 128 -1.82 -2.69 1.36
N GLY A 129 -2.38 -3.74 0.73
CA GLY A 129 -1.90 -5.12 0.84
C GLY A 129 -2.33 -5.85 2.11
N HIS A 130 -3.19 -5.26 2.94
CA HIS A 130 -3.72 -5.87 4.15
C HIS A 130 -5.17 -6.33 3.93
N ASP A 131 -5.39 -7.63 3.89
CA ASP A 131 -6.72 -8.24 3.87
C ASP A 131 -7.13 -8.64 5.28
N VAL A 132 -8.07 -7.90 5.88
CA VAL A 132 -8.56 -8.16 7.26
C VAL A 132 -9.26 -9.51 7.42
N LEU A 133 -9.65 -10.17 6.31
CA LEU A 133 -10.28 -11.49 6.33
C LEU A 133 -9.27 -12.63 6.23
N LYS A 134 -7.98 -12.32 6.04
CA LYS A 134 -6.91 -13.30 5.84
C LYS A 134 -6.11 -13.41 7.13
N GLU A 135 -6.20 -14.57 7.77
CA GLU A 135 -5.42 -14.96 8.96
C GLU A 135 -4.05 -15.52 8.59
#